data_AF-A0A0G0WST5-F1
#
_entry.id   AF-A0A0G0WST5-F1
#
_cell.length_a   1.000
_cell.length_b   1.000
_cell.length_c   1.000
_cell.angle_alpha   90.00
_cell.angle_beta   90.00
_cell.angle_gamma   90.00
#
_symmetry.space_group_name_H-M   'P 1'
#
loop_
_entity.id
_entity.type
_entity.pdbx_description
1 polymer ?
#
loop_
_entity_poly.entity_id
_entity_poly.type
_entity_poly.pdbx_seq_one_letter_code
_entity_poly.pdbx_strand_id
1 'polypeptide(L)'
;FLILFLIAKEIFKKNWDPKIGLVAAAFVGFSPDLITISAMLLSETLAIFLVLLSVYLFFKYYSQKKLFLILALGAVFGFTALVRTPVFLLLIPFFIFLIKNKRWLHISLLVLTIFFIFLPWSLRNYKIYHKFIPTNAALGYNLVAGNHSGASGELEPYLPLSENFKKLGPIKTGEIAQKEALQFIFAHPLEFIKVTLYRISMYFSFARPTGFWPYLSGLNKIITLIVSSFYAFLLFTAGFIGISQIKKIEKEDRKKVLYFLSMLVLMPLGIIWIVVETRYRFLIYPFLAIFSGYACLCLRAGWLRIKSLSLLISSIFILNTIFDAARNFPRILERLLEIHF
;
A
#
# COMPACT_ATOMS: atom_id res chain seq x y z
N PHE A 1 15.76 2.41 6.50
CA PHE A 1 15.81 2.74 7.94
C PHE A 1 15.91 4.22 8.24
N LEU A 2 16.93 4.93 7.76
CA LEU A 2 17.14 6.35 8.06
C LEU A 2 15.93 7.25 7.73
N ILE A 3 15.32 7.08 6.54
CA ILE A 3 14.17 7.89 6.12
C ILE A 3 12.98 7.74 7.09
N LEU A 4 12.71 6.54 7.59
CA LEU A 4 11.60 6.32 8.55
C LEU A 4 11.82 7.05 9.86
N PHE A 5 13.05 6.98 10.37
CA PHE A 5 13.44 7.72 11.57
C PHE A 5 13.26 9.23 11.38
N LEU A 6 13.67 9.76 10.22
CA LEU A 6 13.51 11.17 9.88
C LEU A 6 12.04 11.58 9.70
N ILE A 7 11.21 10.74 9.08
CA ILE A 7 9.77 10.96 8.98
C ILE A 7 9.14 11.05 10.38
N ALA A 8 9.44 10.08 11.25
CA ALA A 8 8.94 10.08 12.61
C ALA A 8 9.34 11.36 13.36
N LYS A 9 10.59 11.82 13.19
CA LYS A 9 11.08 13.08 13.78
C LYS A 9 10.33 14.31 13.29
N GLU A 10 10.02 14.38 11.99
CA GLU A 10 9.29 15.53 11.43
C GLU A 10 7.81 15.55 11.87
N ILE A 11 7.19 14.36 12.00
CA ILE A 11 5.78 14.21 12.37
C ILE A 11 5.54 14.49 13.86
N PHE A 12 6.35 13.91 14.74
CA PHE A 12 6.22 14.00 16.20
C PHE A 12 7.18 15.03 16.79
N LYS A 13 7.28 16.24 16.23
CA LYS A 13 8.35 17.19 16.57
C LYS A 13 8.37 17.59 18.04
N LYS A 14 7.19 17.79 18.66
CA LYS A 14 7.04 18.13 20.10
C LYS A 14 6.94 16.87 20.95
N ASN A 15 6.27 15.84 20.46
CA ASN A 15 6.19 14.54 21.13
C ASN A 15 7.34 13.59 20.73
N TRP A 16 8.52 14.13 20.42
CA TRP A 16 9.61 13.34 19.82
C TRP A 16 10.28 12.45 20.85
N ASP A 17 10.34 11.15 20.56
CA ASP A 17 11.22 10.20 21.23
C ASP A 17 11.94 9.36 20.15
N PRO A 18 13.28 9.27 20.15
CA PRO A 18 14.04 8.46 19.21
C PRO A 18 13.56 7.01 19.09
N LYS A 19 12.96 6.46 20.16
CA LYS A 19 12.42 5.10 20.18
C LYS A 19 11.28 4.93 19.17
N ILE A 20 10.50 5.96 18.85
CA ILE A 20 9.47 5.88 17.80
C ILE A 20 10.13 5.49 16.47
N GLY A 21 11.19 6.22 16.09
CA GLY A 21 11.91 5.99 14.85
C GLY A 21 12.70 4.67 14.86
N LEU A 22 13.32 4.30 15.98
CA LEU A 22 14.08 3.05 16.11
C LEU A 22 13.17 1.81 16.04
N VAL A 23 12.04 1.83 16.75
CA VAL A 23 11.05 0.74 16.69
C VAL A 23 10.48 0.62 15.28
N ALA A 24 10.14 1.75 14.63
CA ALA A 24 9.67 1.74 13.25
C ALA A 24 10.72 1.15 12.29
N ALA A 25 11.98 1.52 12.45
CA ALA A 25 13.08 0.98 11.66
C ALA A 25 13.28 -0.52 11.92
N ALA A 26 13.14 -0.99 13.16
CA ALA A 26 13.23 -2.40 13.52
C ALA A 26 12.10 -3.23 12.90
N PHE A 27 10.84 -2.78 13.00
CA PHE A 27 9.71 -3.46 12.34
C PHE A 27 9.96 -3.61 10.84
N VAL A 28 10.32 -2.52 10.15
CA VAL A 28 10.57 -2.60 8.71
C VAL A 28 11.83 -3.43 8.39
N GLY A 29 12.86 -3.36 9.22
CA GLY A 29 14.15 -3.99 8.94
C GLY A 29 14.21 -5.48 9.18
N PHE A 30 13.43 -5.95 10.15
CA PHE A 30 13.24 -7.37 10.43
C PHE A 30 11.93 -7.90 9.84
N SER A 31 11.33 -7.18 8.89
CA SER A 31 10.15 -7.66 8.19
C SER A 31 10.54 -8.83 7.29
N PRO A 32 10.02 -10.06 7.55
CA PRO A 32 10.36 -11.23 6.74
C PRO A 32 9.97 -11.00 5.28
N ASP A 33 8.79 -10.44 5.03
CA ASP A 33 8.29 -10.10 3.69
C ASP A 33 9.25 -9.16 2.94
N LEU A 34 9.71 -8.07 3.59
CA LEU A 34 10.58 -7.08 2.96
C LEU A 34 12.00 -7.61 2.72
N ILE A 35 12.49 -8.47 3.60
CA ILE A 35 13.76 -9.18 3.41
C ILE A 35 13.65 -10.10 2.20
N THR A 36 12.60 -10.91 2.12
CA THR A 36 12.39 -11.83 0.99
C THR A 36 12.29 -11.10 -0.35
N ILE A 37 11.51 -10.01 -0.46
CA ILE A 37 11.42 -9.26 -1.73
C ILE A 37 12.68 -8.50 -2.11
N SER A 38 13.57 -8.21 -1.14
CA SER A 38 14.82 -7.54 -1.46
C SER A 38 15.77 -8.42 -2.27
N ALA A 39 15.60 -9.75 -2.19
CA ALA A 39 16.28 -10.72 -3.02
C ALA A 39 15.56 -10.98 -4.37
N MET A 40 14.38 -10.38 -4.59
CA MET A 40 13.58 -10.56 -5.81
C MET A 40 13.68 -9.33 -6.71
N LEU A 41 13.62 -9.52 -8.03
CA LEU A 41 13.55 -8.43 -8.99
C LEU A 41 12.11 -7.87 -9.07
N LEU A 42 11.73 -7.11 -8.05
CA LEU A 42 10.39 -6.56 -7.86
C LEU A 42 10.39 -5.03 -7.73
N SER A 43 9.32 -4.40 -8.21
CA SER A 43 9.11 -2.94 -8.15
C SER A 43 8.90 -2.39 -6.73
N GLU A 44 8.55 -3.27 -5.79
CA GLU A 44 8.04 -3.01 -4.45
C GLU A 44 9.08 -2.26 -3.61
N THR A 45 10.32 -2.71 -3.60
CA THR A 45 11.41 -2.13 -2.80
C THR A 45 11.67 -0.68 -3.22
N LEU A 46 11.76 -0.44 -4.53
CA LEU A 46 11.93 0.90 -5.08
C LEU A 46 10.70 1.78 -4.80
N ALA A 47 9.49 1.23 -4.96
CA ALA A 47 8.24 1.95 -4.68
C ALA A 47 8.16 2.38 -3.21
N ILE A 48 8.46 1.49 -2.26
CA ILE A 48 8.47 1.80 -0.82
C ILE A 48 9.48 2.92 -0.54
N PHE A 49 10.69 2.83 -1.08
CA PHE A 49 11.70 3.86 -0.90
C PHE A 49 11.24 5.24 -1.41
N LEU A 50 10.75 5.31 -2.64
CA LEU A 50 10.32 6.57 -3.27
C LEU A 50 9.07 7.16 -2.60
N VAL A 51 8.13 6.33 -2.16
CA VAL A 51 6.98 6.74 -1.36
C VAL A 51 7.45 7.36 -0.05
N LEU A 52 8.35 6.70 0.68
CA LEU A 52 8.87 7.23 1.95
C LEU A 52 9.67 8.52 1.76
N LEU A 53 10.47 8.61 0.70
CA LEU A 53 11.18 9.83 0.37
C LEU A 53 10.21 10.98 0.05
N SER A 54 9.14 10.70 -0.71
CA SER A 54 8.08 11.69 -0.98
C SER A 54 7.40 12.15 0.31
N VAL A 55 7.05 11.23 1.21
CA VAL A 55 6.44 11.56 2.50
C VAL A 55 7.38 12.39 3.37
N TYR A 56 8.66 12.02 3.43
CA TYR A 56 9.67 12.79 4.15
C TYR A 56 9.81 14.22 3.59
N LEU A 57 9.92 14.36 2.27
CA LEU A 57 10.02 15.66 1.60
C LEU A 57 8.77 16.51 1.85
N PHE A 58 7.58 15.89 1.85
CA PHE A 58 6.34 16.57 2.21
C PHE A 58 6.38 17.13 3.64
N PHE A 59 6.77 16.34 4.65
CA PHE A 59 6.84 16.84 6.02
C PHE A 59 7.98 17.85 6.24
N LYS A 60 9.11 17.68 5.54
CA LYS A 60 10.18 18.68 5.54
C LYS A 60 9.72 19.99 4.92
N TYR A 61 8.95 19.94 3.83
CA TYR A 61 8.30 21.10 3.22
C TYR A 61 7.23 21.71 4.14
N TYR A 62 6.44 20.88 4.84
CA TYR A 62 5.45 21.34 5.81
C TYR A 62 6.10 22.25 6.88
N SER A 63 7.28 21.86 7.36
CA SER A 63 8.07 22.63 8.34
C SER A 63 8.76 23.86 7.73
N GLN A 64 9.46 23.72 6.60
CA GLN A 64 10.37 24.76 6.08
C GLN A 64 9.80 25.62 4.96
N LYS A 65 8.80 25.13 4.23
CA LYS A 65 8.08 25.86 3.18
C LYS A 65 8.94 26.35 2.00
N LYS A 66 10.13 25.78 1.80
CA LYS A 66 11.11 26.17 0.76
C LYS A 66 10.73 25.66 -0.63
N LEU A 67 11.05 26.45 -1.66
CA LEU A 67 10.75 26.13 -3.07
C LEU A 67 11.47 24.86 -3.56
N PHE A 68 12.75 24.71 -3.22
CA PHE A 68 13.52 23.52 -3.59
C PHE A 68 12.87 22.21 -3.11
N LEU A 69 12.23 22.22 -1.92
CA LEU A 69 11.57 21.03 -1.39
C LEU A 69 10.31 20.66 -2.17
N ILE A 70 9.58 21.64 -2.73
CA ILE A 70 8.40 21.33 -3.56
C ILE A 70 8.82 20.76 -4.93
N LEU A 71 9.90 21.27 -5.51
CA LEU A 71 10.48 20.74 -6.75
C LEU A 71 11.01 19.31 -6.52
N ALA A 72 11.77 19.10 -5.43
CA ALA A 72 12.25 17.76 -5.06
C ALA A 72 11.09 16.80 -4.80
N LEU A 73 10.04 17.24 -4.11
CA LEU A 73 8.84 16.44 -3.88
C LEU A 73 8.16 16.05 -5.21
N GLY A 74 7.99 17.00 -6.13
CA GLY A 74 7.40 16.73 -7.45
C GLY A 74 8.23 15.76 -8.28
N ALA A 75 9.55 15.90 -8.27
CA ALA A 75 10.46 15.00 -8.99
C ALA A 75 10.38 13.58 -8.43
N VAL A 76 10.55 13.41 -7.11
CA VAL A 76 10.50 12.10 -6.45
C VAL A 76 9.11 11.47 -6.61
N PHE A 77 8.04 12.25 -6.48
CA PHE A 77 6.68 11.74 -6.66
C PHE A 77 6.42 11.31 -8.11
N GLY A 78 6.94 12.07 -9.09
CA GLY A 78 6.90 11.70 -10.51
C GLY A 78 7.51 10.32 -10.74
N PHE A 79 8.71 10.07 -10.21
CA PHE A 79 9.32 8.73 -10.28
C PHE A 79 8.51 7.68 -9.53
N THR A 80 7.98 8.01 -8.35
CA THR A 80 7.16 7.10 -7.55
C THR A 80 5.96 6.59 -8.36
N ALA A 81 5.26 7.51 -9.03
CA ALA A 81 4.06 7.18 -9.78
C ALA A 81 4.35 6.48 -11.13
N LEU A 82 5.54 6.67 -11.71
CA LEU A 82 6.03 5.84 -12.82
C LEU A 82 6.27 4.39 -12.40
N VAL A 83 6.79 4.17 -11.18
CA VAL A 83 7.01 2.83 -10.64
C VAL A 83 5.68 2.18 -10.24
N ARG A 84 4.77 2.92 -9.58
CA ARG A 84 3.44 2.43 -9.17
C ARG A 84 2.36 3.49 -9.28
N THR A 85 1.43 3.30 -10.20
CA THR A 85 0.30 4.21 -10.44
C THR A 85 -0.65 4.42 -9.26
N PRO A 86 -1.01 3.43 -8.42
CA PRO A 86 -1.96 3.66 -7.32
C PRO A 86 -1.51 4.72 -6.30
N VAL A 87 -0.22 5.06 -6.27
CA VAL A 87 0.32 6.08 -5.35
C VAL A 87 -0.21 7.49 -5.64
N PHE A 88 -0.83 7.76 -6.80
CA PHE A 88 -1.40 9.07 -7.13
C PHE A 88 -2.39 9.59 -6.07
N LEU A 89 -3.09 8.70 -5.35
CA LEU A 89 -3.97 9.11 -4.25
C LEU A 89 -3.23 9.83 -3.12
N LEU A 90 -1.91 9.60 -2.94
CA LEU A 90 -1.09 10.33 -1.98
C LEU A 90 -0.94 11.82 -2.30
N LEU A 91 -1.26 12.26 -3.52
CA LEU A 91 -1.30 13.70 -3.84
C LEU A 91 -2.45 14.41 -3.14
N ILE A 92 -3.53 13.71 -2.75
CA ILE A 92 -4.70 14.31 -2.10
C ILE A 92 -4.29 15.08 -0.84
N PRO A 93 -3.62 14.48 0.17
CA PRO A 93 -3.17 15.23 1.35
C PRO A 93 -2.17 16.34 1.02
N PHE A 94 -1.35 16.18 -0.03
CA PHE A 94 -0.41 17.21 -0.45
C PHE A 94 -1.15 18.45 -0.98
N PHE A 95 -2.11 18.25 -1.89
CA PHE A 95 -2.93 19.32 -2.44
C PHE A 95 -3.84 19.95 -1.39
N ILE A 96 -4.46 19.16 -0.51
CA ILE A 96 -5.25 19.71 0.61
C ILE A 96 -4.41 20.68 1.44
N PHE A 97 -3.17 20.31 1.76
CA PHE A 97 -2.27 21.18 2.49
C PHE A 97 -1.95 22.46 1.70
N LEU A 98 -1.56 22.35 0.42
CA LEU A 98 -1.18 23.50 -0.40
C LEU A 98 -2.35 24.47 -0.64
N ILE A 99 -3.55 23.94 -0.94
CA ILE A 99 -4.77 24.71 -1.18
C ILE A 99 -5.20 25.45 0.09
N LYS A 100 -5.24 24.77 1.25
CA LYS A 100 -5.59 25.41 2.54
C LYS A 100 -4.66 26.55 2.91
N ASN A 101 -3.39 26.49 2.48
CA ASN A 101 -2.41 27.54 2.71
C ASN A 101 -2.28 28.52 1.53
N LYS A 102 -3.21 28.49 0.56
CA LYS A 102 -3.26 29.37 -0.63
C LYS A 102 -1.95 29.40 -1.43
N ARG A 103 -1.26 28.25 -1.55
CA ARG A 103 0.07 28.14 -2.18
C ARG A 103 0.01 27.78 -3.67
N TRP A 104 -0.68 28.58 -4.47
CA TRP A 104 -0.95 28.30 -5.89
C TRP A 104 0.32 28.10 -6.76
N LEU A 105 1.35 28.93 -6.54
CA LEU A 105 2.63 28.76 -7.22
C LEU A 105 3.26 27.39 -6.95
N HIS A 106 3.20 26.92 -5.70
CA HIS A 106 3.79 25.63 -5.32
C HIS A 106 2.99 24.46 -5.86
N ILE A 107 1.66 24.58 -5.98
CA ILE A 107 0.82 23.60 -6.67
C ILE A 107 1.26 23.49 -8.13
N SER A 108 1.42 24.63 -8.80
CA SER A 108 1.85 24.68 -10.20
C SER A 108 3.22 24.01 -10.38
N LEU A 109 4.19 24.33 -9.51
CA LEU A 109 5.52 23.73 -9.56
C LEU A 109 5.52 22.22 -9.26
N LEU A 110 4.71 21.76 -8.31
CA LEU A 110 4.54 20.34 -8.02
C LEU A 110 4.00 19.59 -9.24
N VAL A 111 2.92 20.09 -9.83
CA VAL A 111 2.27 19.50 -11.01
C VAL A 111 3.21 19.52 -12.22
N LEU A 112 3.87 20.64 -12.49
CA LEU A 112 4.82 20.77 -13.61
C LEU A 112 5.99 19.80 -13.47
N THR A 113 6.54 19.67 -12.26
CA THR A 113 7.68 18.76 -12.06
C THR A 113 7.26 17.31 -12.23
N ILE A 114 6.09 16.90 -11.69
CA ILE A 114 5.54 15.56 -11.93
C ILE A 114 5.34 15.34 -13.44
N PHE A 115 4.73 16.31 -14.12
CA PHE A 115 4.47 16.24 -15.56
C PHE A 115 5.76 16.04 -16.37
N PHE A 116 6.81 16.82 -16.09
CA PHE A 116 8.09 16.70 -16.80
C PHE A 116 8.79 15.36 -16.56
N ILE A 117 8.65 14.75 -15.39
CA ILE A 117 9.17 13.39 -15.15
C ILE A 117 8.37 12.33 -15.93
N PHE A 118 7.05 12.49 -16.04
CA PHE A 118 6.18 11.57 -16.79
C PHE A 118 6.29 11.70 -18.31
N LEU A 119 6.62 12.89 -18.80
CA LEU A 119 6.54 13.24 -20.21
C LEU A 119 7.39 12.32 -21.12
N PRO A 120 8.66 12.00 -20.81
CA PRO A 120 9.47 11.14 -21.68
C PRO A 120 8.86 9.75 -21.88
N TRP A 121 8.36 9.15 -20.80
CA TRP A 121 7.74 7.82 -20.86
C TRP A 121 6.42 7.84 -21.64
N SER A 122 5.60 8.88 -21.41
CA SER A 122 4.33 9.07 -22.11
C SER A 122 4.55 9.27 -23.62
N LEU A 123 5.56 10.06 -24.01
CA LEU A 123 5.93 10.27 -25.41
C LEU A 123 6.45 8.99 -26.06
N ARG A 124 7.28 8.20 -25.35
CA ARG A 124 7.74 6.88 -25.83
C ARG A 124 6.56 5.95 -26.06
N ASN A 125 5.61 5.89 -25.14
CA ASN A 125 4.42 5.07 -25.28
C ASN A 125 3.55 5.53 -26.46
N TYR A 126 3.38 6.83 -26.64
CA TYR A 126 2.64 7.36 -27.79
C TYR A 126 3.30 6.99 -29.12
N LYS A 127 4.63 7.12 -29.23
CA LYS A 127 5.37 6.76 -30.46
C LYS A 127 5.27 5.28 -30.82
N ILE A 128 5.19 4.39 -29.81
CA ILE A 128 5.21 2.94 -30.03
C ILE A 128 3.81 2.36 -30.18
N TYR A 129 2.87 2.80 -29.36
CA TYR A 129 1.51 2.25 -29.33
C TYR A 129 0.52 3.08 -30.14
N HIS A 130 0.92 4.26 -30.63
CA HIS A 130 0.05 5.23 -31.32
C HIS A 130 -1.21 5.56 -30.52
N LYS A 131 -1.12 5.48 -29.19
CA LYS A 131 -2.19 5.77 -28.22
C LYS A 131 -1.61 6.50 -27.02
N PHE A 132 -2.41 7.38 -26.41
CA PHE A 132 -2.02 8.09 -25.22
C PHE A 132 -2.09 7.18 -23.98
N ILE A 133 -0.95 6.59 -23.61
CA ILE A 133 -0.81 5.72 -22.45
C ILE A 133 0.26 6.34 -21.54
N PRO A 134 -0.12 7.21 -20.58
CA PRO A 134 0.85 7.96 -19.77
C PRO A 134 1.60 7.08 -18.77
N THR A 135 1.08 5.89 -18.46
CA THR A 135 1.60 5.00 -17.42
C THR A 135 1.90 3.62 -18.00
N ASN A 136 0.97 2.68 -17.93
CA ASN A 136 1.11 1.33 -18.47
C ASN A 136 -0.21 0.83 -19.04
N ALA A 137 -0.14 -0.19 -19.90
CA ALA A 137 -1.31 -0.84 -20.48
C ALA A 137 -1.92 -1.92 -19.56
N ALA A 138 -1.47 -2.04 -18.31
CA ALA A 138 -1.85 -3.13 -17.41
C ALA A 138 -3.18 -2.87 -16.65
N LEU A 139 -3.75 -1.67 -16.75
CA LEU A 139 -4.95 -1.29 -15.98
C LEU A 139 -6.13 -2.24 -16.28
N GLY A 140 -6.47 -2.45 -17.55
CA GLY A 140 -7.58 -3.33 -17.94
C GLY A 140 -7.39 -4.77 -17.47
N TYR A 141 -6.16 -5.28 -17.58
CA TYR A 141 -5.79 -6.62 -17.09
C TYR A 141 -6.02 -6.76 -15.58
N ASN A 142 -5.53 -5.80 -14.79
CA ASN A 142 -5.69 -5.83 -13.34
C ASN A 142 -7.16 -5.66 -12.92
N LEU A 143 -7.90 -4.81 -13.65
CA LEU A 143 -9.33 -4.62 -13.39
C LEU A 143 -10.11 -5.90 -13.63
N VAL A 144 -9.94 -6.54 -14.80
CA VAL A 144 -10.72 -7.75 -15.10
C VAL A 144 -10.29 -8.93 -14.25
N ALA A 145 -9.01 -9.06 -13.89
CA ALA A 145 -8.51 -10.14 -13.04
C ALA A 145 -9.18 -10.18 -11.65
N GLY A 146 -9.58 -9.02 -11.12
CA GLY A 146 -10.34 -8.95 -9.87
C GLY A 146 -11.84 -8.82 -10.06
N ASN A 147 -12.32 -8.22 -11.15
CA ASN A 147 -13.71 -7.79 -11.29
C ASN A 147 -14.40 -8.52 -12.45
N HIS A 148 -14.73 -9.78 -12.22
CA HIS A 148 -15.50 -10.62 -13.13
C HIS A 148 -16.42 -11.56 -12.34
N SER A 149 -17.38 -12.18 -13.03
CA SER A 149 -18.25 -13.18 -12.42
C SER A 149 -17.42 -14.33 -11.83
N GLY A 150 -17.66 -14.64 -10.55
CA GLY A 150 -16.93 -15.69 -9.84
C GLY A 150 -15.54 -15.29 -9.32
N ALA A 151 -15.15 -14.00 -9.41
CA ALA A 151 -13.89 -13.53 -8.87
C ALA A 151 -13.81 -13.75 -7.35
N SER A 152 -12.68 -14.27 -6.88
CA SER A 152 -12.45 -14.46 -5.44
C SER A 152 -12.08 -13.19 -4.69
N GLY A 153 -11.56 -12.21 -5.43
CA GLY A 153 -10.93 -10.99 -4.96
C GLY A 153 -9.39 -11.01 -4.95
N GLU A 154 -8.76 -12.17 -5.15
CA GLU A 154 -7.31 -12.27 -5.35
C GLU A 154 -6.90 -11.94 -6.79
N LEU A 155 -5.60 -11.82 -7.05
CA LEU A 155 -5.07 -11.76 -8.40
C LEU A 155 -5.10 -13.16 -9.04
N GLU A 156 -6.08 -13.40 -9.91
CA GLU A 156 -6.25 -14.68 -10.61
C GLU A 156 -6.00 -14.54 -12.12
N PRO A 157 -5.46 -15.59 -12.78
CA PRO A 157 -5.43 -15.63 -14.24
C PRO A 157 -6.85 -15.64 -14.81
N TYR A 158 -7.17 -14.68 -15.66
CA TYR A 158 -8.43 -14.67 -16.41
C TYR A 158 -8.21 -15.29 -17.79
N LEU A 159 -8.69 -16.52 -17.99
CA LEU A 159 -8.41 -17.34 -19.18
C LEU A 159 -8.65 -16.61 -20.52
N PRO A 160 -9.77 -15.86 -20.73
CA PRO A 160 -9.98 -15.12 -21.98
C PRO A 160 -8.91 -14.06 -22.28
N LEU A 161 -8.22 -13.50 -21.27
CA LEU A 161 -7.10 -12.57 -21.49
C LEU A 161 -5.96 -13.25 -22.25
N SER A 162 -5.64 -14.51 -21.90
CA SER A 162 -4.47 -15.20 -22.45
C SER A 162 -4.60 -15.48 -23.94
N GLU A 163 -5.80 -15.86 -24.40
CA GLU A 163 -6.10 -16.05 -25.82
C GLU A 163 -6.15 -14.72 -26.58
N ASN A 164 -6.83 -13.73 -26.02
CA ASN A 164 -6.95 -12.41 -26.64
C ASN A 164 -5.59 -11.73 -26.78
N PHE A 165 -4.69 -11.92 -25.81
CA PHE A 165 -3.33 -11.36 -25.87
C PHE A 165 -2.57 -11.86 -27.11
N LYS A 166 -2.65 -13.16 -27.40
CA LYS A 166 -2.00 -13.76 -28.59
C LYS A 166 -2.64 -13.29 -29.89
N LYS A 167 -3.96 -13.12 -29.93
CA LYS A 167 -4.72 -12.79 -31.16
C LYS A 167 -4.73 -11.28 -31.48
N LEU A 168 -4.85 -10.42 -30.47
CA LEU A 168 -5.18 -9.00 -30.62
C LEU A 168 -4.05 -8.07 -30.13
N GLY A 169 -3.01 -8.63 -29.52
CA GLY A 169 -1.93 -7.88 -28.89
C GLY A 169 -2.34 -7.22 -27.56
N PRO A 170 -1.36 -6.63 -26.85
CA PRO A 170 -1.56 -6.18 -25.47
C PRO A 170 -2.54 -5.00 -25.33
N ILE A 171 -2.50 -4.06 -26.26
CA ILE A 171 -3.28 -2.82 -26.11
C ILE A 171 -4.77 -3.09 -26.26
N LYS A 172 -5.17 -3.77 -27.34
CA LYS A 172 -6.58 -4.07 -27.61
C LYS A 172 -7.16 -5.06 -26.60
N THR A 173 -6.36 -6.02 -26.14
CA THR A 173 -6.75 -6.93 -25.06
C THR A 173 -7.01 -6.18 -23.76
N GLY A 174 -6.14 -5.24 -23.39
CA GLY A 174 -6.35 -4.39 -22.21
C GLY A 174 -7.62 -3.54 -22.30
N GLU A 175 -7.95 -3.00 -23.48
CA GLU A 175 -9.19 -2.23 -23.69
C GLU A 175 -10.46 -3.08 -23.54
N ILE A 176 -10.46 -4.30 -24.10
CA ILE A 176 -11.55 -5.26 -23.95
C ILE A 176 -11.72 -5.64 -22.48
N ALA A 177 -10.62 -6.01 -21.83
CA ALA A 177 -10.61 -6.38 -20.41
C ALA A 177 -11.15 -5.27 -19.50
N GLN A 178 -10.74 -4.01 -19.76
CA GLN A 178 -11.26 -2.87 -19.02
C GLN A 178 -12.77 -2.71 -19.23
N LYS A 179 -13.26 -2.87 -20.46
CA LYS A 179 -14.69 -2.78 -20.76
C LYS A 179 -15.49 -3.87 -20.05
N GLU A 180 -15.03 -5.12 -20.10
CA GLU A 180 -15.66 -6.26 -19.42
C GLU A 180 -15.72 -6.05 -17.90
N ALA A 181 -14.61 -5.61 -17.29
CA ALA A 181 -14.56 -5.34 -15.85
C ALA A 181 -15.55 -4.24 -15.44
N LEU A 182 -15.63 -3.15 -16.22
CA LEU A 182 -16.59 -2.08 -15.96
C LEU A 182 -18.03 -2.55 -16.15
N GLN A 183 -18.31 -3.34 -17.19
CA GLN A 183 -19.63 -3.93 -17.39
C GLN A 183 -20.04 -4.81 -16.20
N PHE A 184 -19.15 -5.65 -15.68
CA PHE A 184 -19.40 -6.44 -14.48
C PHE A 184 -19.72 -5.55 -13.27
N ILE A 185 -18.91 -4.51 -13.02
CA ILE A 185 -19.10 -3.60 -11.87
C ILE A 185 -20.48 -2.93 -11.91
N PHE A 186 -20.92 -2.46 -13.08
CA PHE A 186 -22.20 -1.77 -13.22
C PHE A 186 -23.40 -2.72 -13.30
N ALA A 187 -23.24 -3.91 -13.90
CA ALA A 187 -24.32 -4.89 -14.00
C ALA A 187 -24.55 -5.68 -12.70
N HIS A 188 -23.49 -5.88 -11.90
CA HIS A 188 -23.51 -6.70 -10.68
C HIS A 188 -22.97 -5.94 -9.45
N PRO A 189 -23.55 -4.79 -9.06
CA PRO A 189 -22.99 -3.92 -8.00
C PRO A 189 -22.90 -4.61 -6.63
N LEU A 190 -23.87 -5.46 -6.27
CA LEU A 190 -23.85 -6.20 -5.00
C LEU A 190 -22.73 -7.25 -4.96
N GLU A 191 -22.47 -7.91 -6.10
CA GLU A 191 -21.35 -8.85 -6.21
C GLU A 191 -20.01 -8.13 -6.13
N PHE A 192 -19.88 -6.98 -6.81
CA PHE A 192 -18.70 -6.14 -6.70
C PHE A 192 -18.44 -5.66 -5.26
N ILE A 193 -19.48 -5.22 -4.53
CA ILE A 193 -19.35 -4.84 -3.11
C ILE A 193 -18.90 -6.05 -2.28
N LYS A 194 -19.53 -7.21 -2.46
CA LYS A 194 -19.17 -8.46 -1.78
C LYS A 194 -17.70 -8.82 -2.00
N VAL A 195 -17.23 -8.81 -3.25
CA VAL A 195 -15.83 -9.10 -3.60
C VAL A 195 -14.88 -8.02 -3.07
N THR A 196 -15.30 -6.77 -3.01
CA THR A 196 -14.50 -5.69 -2.41
C THR A 196 -14.35 -5.86 -0.89
N LEU A 197 -15.41 -6.28 -0.18
CA LEU A 197 -15.33 -6.60 1.26
C LEU A 197 -14.39 -7.78 1.52
N TYR A 198 -14.42 -8.78 0.65
CA TYR A 198 -13.46 -9.88 0.68
C TYR A 198 -12.02 -9.41 0.51
N ARG A 199 -11.76 -8.50 -0.42
CA ARG A 199 -10.44 -7.89 -0.60
C ARG A 199 -9.97 -7.09 0.61
N ILE A 200 -10.86 -6.37 1.28
CA ILE A 200 -10.54 -5.69 2.54
C ILE A 200 -10.11 -6.72 3.58
N SER A 201 -10.87 -7.81 3.74
CA SER A 201 -10.54 -8.88 4.67
C SER A 201 -9.17 -9.48 4.37
N MET A 202 -8.90 -9.82 3.10
CA MET A 202 -7.61 -10.35 2.65
C MET A 202 -6.45 -9.39 2.88
N TYR A 203 -6.65 -8.10 2.59
CA TYR A 203 -5.61 -7.07 2.74
C TYR A 203 -5.17 -6.92 4.21
N PHE A 204 -6.11 -7.04 5.14
CA PHE A 204 -5.88 -6.93 6.59
C PHE A 204 -5.78 -8.28 7.32
N SER A 205 -5.69 -9.39 6.60
CA SER A 205 -5.45 -10.73 7.15
C SER A 205 -3.95 -10.96 7.35
N PHE A 206 -3.53 -11.52 8.48
CA PHE A 206 -2.11 -11.81 8.71
C PHE A 206 -1.68 -13.17 8.15
N ALA A 207 -2.59 -14.11 7.86
CA ALA A 207 -2.28 -15.45 7.33
C ALA A 207 -2.03 -15.50 5.82
N ARG A 208 -1.38 -14.48 5.26
CA ARG A 208 -1.20 -14.30 3.80
C ARG A 208 0.23 -13.91 3.42
N PRO A 209 1.16 -14.85 3.28
CA PRO A 209 2.45 -14.68 2.60
C PRO A 209 2.42 -15.32 1.20
N THR A 210 1.21 -15.52 0.65
CA THR A 210 0.96 -16.37 -0.53
C THR A 210 1.53 -15.79 -1.82
N GLY A 211 1.83 -14.49 -1.85
CA GLY A 211 2.44 -13.81 -2.99
C GLY A 211 3.86 -14.27 -3.34
N PHE A 212 4.50 -15.09 -2.49
CA PHE A 212 5.89 -15.56 -2.68
C PHE A 212 6.04 -17.06 -2.85
N TRP A 213 4.93 -17.80 -2.77
CA TRP A 213 4.99 -19.26 -2.78
C TRP A 213 5.61 -19.86 -4.05
N PRO A 214 5.53 -19.22 -5.24
CA PRO A 214 6.28 -19.71 -6.41
C PRO A 214 7.80 -19.71 -6.24
N TYR A 215 8.35 -18.95 -5.28
CA TYR A 215 9.80 -18.79 -5.06
C TYR A 215 10.31 -19.50 -3.82
N LEU A 216 9.43 -20.15 -3.07
CA LEU A 216 9.75 -20.88 -1.84
C LEU A 216 9.40 -22.36 -2.06
N SER A 217 10.10 -23.28 -1.39
CA SER A 217 9.83 -24.72 -1.46
C SER A 217 9.96 -25.39 -0.10
N GLY A 218 9.22 -26.49 0.10
CA GLY A 218 9.27 -27.31 1.32
C GLY A 218 9.04 -26.52 2.61
N LEU A 219 9.88 -26.77 3.62
CA LEU A 219 9.78 -26.15 4.95
C LEU A 219 9.89 -24.62 4.93
N ASN A 220 10.56 -24.03 3.92
CA ASN A 220 10.68 -22.58 3.81
C ASN A 220 9.32 -21.91 3.62
N LYS A 221 8.38 -22.53 2.89
CA LYS A 221 7.00 -22.01 2.75
C LYS A 221 6.31 -21.88 4.12
N ILE A 222 6.44 -22.92 4.96
CA ILE A 222 5.81 -22.99 6.29
C ILE A 222 6.47 -22.00 7.25
N ILE A 223 7.80 -21.94 7.28
CA ILE A 223 8.54 -21.01 8.14
C ILE A 223 8.20 -19.56 7.78
N THR A 224 8.28 -19.20 6.48
CA THR A 224 7.89 -17.86 6.03
C THR A 224 6.44 -17.55 6.36
N LEU A 225 5.54 -18.55 6.25
CA LEU A 225 4.14 -18.38 6.64
C LEU A 225 3.97 -18.01 8.10
N ILE A 226 4.56 -18.78 9.01
CA ILE A 226 4.44 -18.55 10.45
C ILE A 226 5.08 -17.21 10.83
N VAL A 227 6.32 -16.96 10.38
CA VAL A 227 7.08 -15.76 10.75
C VAL A 227 6.42 -14.49 10.18
N SER A 228 5.96 -14.51 8.93
CA SER A 228 5.29 -13.36 8.31
C SER A 228 3.91 -13.11 8.92
N SER A 229 3.18 -14.16 9.29
CA SER A 229 1.88 -14.03 9.97
C SER A 229 2.06 -13.43 11.36
N PHE A 230 3.03 -13.91 12.13
CA PHE A 230 3.33 -13.37 13.45
C PHE A 230 3.80 -11.91 13.37
N TYR A 231 4.70 -11.61 12.42
CA TYR A 231 5.15 -10.24 12.16
C TYR A 231 3.98 -9.30 11.80
N ALA A 232 3.13 -9.69 10.84
CA ALA A 232 2.00 -8.89 10.40
C ALA A 232 0.98 -8.67 11.54
N PHE A 233 0.71 -9.71 12.34
CA PHE A 233 -0.13 -9.59 13.53
C PHE A 233 0.41 -8.56 14.52
N LEU A 234 1.71 -8.61 14.85
CA LEU A 234 2.33 -7.63 15.74
C LEU A 234 2.30 -6.22 15.15
N LEU A 235 2.65 -6.07 13.87
CA LEU A 235 2.68 -4.77 13.18
C LEU A 235 1.29 -4.14 13.13
N PHE A 236 0.26 -4.91 12.73
CA PHE A 236 -1.11 -4.42 12.62
C PHE A 236 -1.65 -4.07 14.01
N THR A 237 -1.51 -4.95 14.98
CA THR A 237 -2.00 -4.71 16.35
C THR A 237 -1.33 -3.47 16.95
N ALA A 238 0.01 -3.40 16.95
CA ALA A 238 0.74 -2.26 17.51
C ALA A 238 0.47 -0.97 16.72
N GLY A 239 0.40 -1.04 15.38
CA GLY A 239 0.15 0.12 14.53
C GLY A 239 -1.24 0.73 14.79
N PHE A 240 -2.28 -0.09 14.86
CA PHE A 240 -3.64 0.37 15.16
C PHE A 240 -3.81 0.83 16.62
N ILE A 241 -3.09 0.23 17.57
CA ILE A 241 -2.99 0.78 18.93
C ILE A 241 -2.38 2.19 18.85
N GLY A 242 -1.30 2.40 18.11
CA GLY A 242 -0.70 3.73 17.93
C GLY A 242 -1.67 4.76 17.36
N ILE A 243 -2.42 4.37 16.32
CA ILE A 243 -3.45 5.21 15.70
C ILE A 243 -4.55 5.59 16.71
N SER A 244 -4.99 4.65 17.56
CA SER A 244 -6.03 4.92 18.56
C SER A 244 -5.63 6.00 19.59
N GLN A 245 -4.32 6.21 19.79
CA GLN A 245 -3.78 7.14 20.78
C GLN A 245 -3.53 8.55 20.21
N ILE A 246 -3.85 8.82 18.94
CA ILE A 246 -3.60 10.13 18.28
C ILE A 246 -4.19 11.32 19.05
N LYS A 247 -5.28 11.13 19.81
CA LYS A 247 -5.88 12.19 20.63
C LYS A 247 -4.96 12.71 21.73
N LYS A 248 -3.98 11.93 22.17
CA LYS A 248 -2.97 12.30 23.18
C LYS A 248 -1.84 13.17 22.62
N ILE A 249 -1.72 13.25 21.29
CA ILE A 249 -0.68 14.03 20.62
C ILE A 249 -1.04 15.52 20.69
N GLU A 250 -0.03 16.35 20.88
CA GLU A 250 -0.21 17.80 20.88
C GLU A 250 -0.85 18.30 19.57
N LYS A 251 -1.63 19.38 19.66
CA LYS A 251 -2.47 19.88 18.55
C LYS A 251 -1.69 20.12 17.25
N GLU A 252 -0.45 20.58 17.33
CA GLU A 252 0.39 20.86 16.16
C GLU A 252 0.88 19.58 15.47
N ASP A 253 1.47 18.65 16.22
CA ASP A 253 1.91 17.36 15.71
C ASP A 253 0.72 16.50 15.26
N ARG A 254 -0.42 16.59 15.96
CA ARG A 254 -1.65 15.89 15.59
C ARG A 254 -2.11 16.23 14.17
N LYS A 255 -1.93 17.47 13.71
CA LYS A 255 -2.23 17.82 12.30
C LYS A 255 -1.35 17.05 11.33
N LYS A 256 -0.04 16.98 11.60
CA LYS A 256 0.92 16.22 10.78
C LYS A 256 0.59 14.73 10.78
N VAL A 257 0.27 14.20 11.96
CA VAL A 257 -0.14 12.79 12.14
C VAL A 257 -1.42 12.48 11.39
N LEU A 258 -2.40 13.40 11.33
CA LEU A 258 -3.61 13.22 10.53
C LEU A 258 -3.31 13.22 9.02
N TYR A 259 -2.39 14.06 8.54
CA TYR A 259 -1.91 13.96 7.15
C TYR A 259 -1.25 12.60 6.89
N PHE A 260 -0.38 12.14 7.80
CA PHE A 260 0.27 10.84 7.68
C PHE A 260 -0.72 9.67 7.71
N LEU A 261 -1.71 9.73 8.60
CA LEU A 261 -2.80 8.74 8.67
C LEU A 261 -3.63 8.75 7.39
N SER A 262 -3.94 9.92 6.82
CA SER A 262 -4.67 9.99 5.56
C SER A 262 -3.90 9.31 4.41
N MET A 263 -2.57 9.44 4.38
CA MET A 263 -1.73 8.74 3.41
C MET A 263 -1.79 7.22 3.60
N LEU A 264 -1.72 6.73 4.85
CA LEU A 264 -1.89 5.32 5.18
C LEU A 264 -3.24 4.78 4.68
N VAL A 265 -4.34 5.54 4.84
CA VAL A 265 -5.69 5.13 4.41
C VAL A 265 -5.86 5.19 2.90
N LEU A 266 -5.25 6.15 2.22
CA LEU A 266 -5.40 6.33 0.77
C LEU A 266 -4.67 5.26 -0.05
N MET A 267 -3.57 4.68 0.46
CA MET A 267 -2.86 3.60 -0.21
C MET A 267 -3.73 2.35 -0.49
N PRO A 268 -4.39 1.73 0.50
CA PRO A 268 -5.26 0.59 0.25
C PRO A 268 -6.43 0.97 -0.66
N LEU A 269 -6.99 2.17 -0.52
CA LEU A 269 -8.07 2.65 -1.39
C LEU A 269 -7.66 2.75 -2.87
N GLY A 270 -6.37 2.84 -3.18
CA GLY A 270 -5.88 2.85 -4.56
C GLY A 270 -5.91 1.49 -5.25
N ILE A 271 -6.06 0.39 -4.51
CA ILE A 271 -5.88 -0.96 -5.05
C ILE A 271 -6.98 -1.95 -4.64
N ILE A 272 -7.59 -1.82 -3.45
CA ILE A 272 -8.56 -2.77 -2.90
C ILE A 272 -9.79 -2.97 -3.81
N TRP A 273 -10.23 -1.95 -4.54
CA TRP A 273 -11.36 -2.08 -5.46
C TRP A 273 -10.97 -2.69 -6.82
N ILE A 274 -9.68 -2.84 -7.10
CA ILE A 274 -9.16 -3.47 -8.31
C ILE A 274 -8.91 -4.94 -8.03
N VAL A 275 -7.92 -5.23 -7.18
CA VAL A 275 -7.41 -6.58 -6.90
C VAL A 275 -6.54 -6.54 -5.64
N VAL A 276 -6.45 -7.63 -4.87
CA VAL A 276 -5.52 -7.72 -3.74
C VAL A 276 -4.57 -8.89 -3.92
N GLU A 277 -3.28 -8.58 -3.78
CA GLU A 277 -2.21 -9.56 -3.62
C GLU A 277 -1.46 -9.20 -2.34
N THR A 278 -0.87 -10.21 -1.69
CA THR A 278 -0.11 -10.05 -0.45
C THR A 278 0.86 -8.87 -0.51
N ARG A 279 1.59 -8.74 -1.62
CA ARG A 279 2.64 -7.73 -1.79
C ARG A 279 2.16 -6.28 -1.91
N TYR A 280 0.87 -6.05 -2.16
CA TYR A 280 0.35 -4.69 -2.28
C TYR A 280 0.27 -3.97 -0.93
N ARG A 281 0.19 -4.71 0.17
CA ARG A 281 0.14 -4.11 1.52
C ARG A 281 1.49 -3.61 2.04
N PHE A 282 2.60 -3.92 1.38
CA PHE A 282 3.93 -3.49 1.85
C PHE A 282 4.13 -1.98 1.86
N LEU A 283 3.35 -1.24 1.06
CA LEU A 283 3.38 0.22 1.07
C LEU A 283 2.89 0.81 2.39
N ILE A 284 1.99 0.13 3.12
CA ILE A 284 1.48 0.60 4.41
C ILE A 284 2.31 0.13 5.61
N TYR A 285 3.17 -0.88 5.44
CA TYR A 285 4.00 -1.43 6.52
C TYR A 285 4.83 -0.36 7.23
N PRO A 286 5.57 0.52 6.52
CA PRO A 286 6.37 1.52 7.21
C PRO A 286 5.53 2.59 7.91
N PHE A 287 4.30 2.83 7.45
CA PHE A 287 3.38 3.76 8.11
C PHE A 287 2.87 3.18 9.43
N LEU A 288 2.41 1.93 9.38
CA LEU A 288 2.04 1.20 10.58
C LEU A 288 3.22 1.07 11.54
N ALA A 289 4.43 0.84 11.06
CA ALA A 289 5.63 0.75 11.88
C ALA A 289 5.92 2.03 12.68
N ILE A 290 5.72 3.21 12.08
CA ILE A 290 5.82 4.49 12.79
C ILE A 290 4.74 4.61 13.88
N PHE A 291 3.50 4.20 13.59
CA PHE A 291 2.45 4.16 14.60
C PHE A 291 2.73 3.13 15.70
N SER A 292 3.33 1.97 15.38
CA SER A 292 3.76 0.96 16.35
C SER A 292 4.83 1.53 17.28
N GLY A 293 5.80 2.29 16.76
CA GLY A 293 6.77 3.01 17.57
C GLY A 293 6.12 3.99 18.55
N TYR A 294 5.08 4.71 18.10
CA TYR A 294 4.29 5.59 18.97
C TYR A 294 3.47 4.81 20.02
N ALA A 295 2.93 3.64 19.67
CA ALA A 295 2.25 2.76 20.62
C ALA A 295 3.17 2.32 21.76
N CYS A 296 4.42 1.95 21.44
CA CYS A 296 5.43 1.59 22.44
C CYS A 296 5.74 2.74 23.41
N LEU A 297 5.74 3.99 22.94
CA LEU A 297 5.89 5.16 23.80
C LEU A 297 4.68 5.30 24.74
N CYS A 298 3.46 5.14 24.22
CA CYS A 298 2.23 5.23 25.01
C CYS A 298 2.10 4.12 26.06
N LEU A 299 2.59 2.91 25.78
CA LEU A 299 2.56 1.76 26.70
C LEU A 299 3.29 2.05 28.02
N ARG A 300 4.36 2.85 27.99
CA ARG A 300 5.06 3.26 29.22
C ARG A 300 4.24 4.20 30.10
N ALA A 301 3.23 4.87 29.56
CA ALA A 301 2.48 5.91 30.25
C ALA A 301 1.12 5.42 30.81
N GLY A 302 0.72 4.14 30.63
CA GLY A 302 -0.51 3.61 31.23
C GLY A 302 -0.98 2.26 30.66
N TRP A 303 -0.68 1.17 31.36
CA TRP A 303 -0.85 -0.22 30.90
C TRP A 303 -2.32 -0.73 30.84
N LEU A 304 -3.16 -0.42 31.83
CA LEU A 304 -4.49 -1.05 31.98
C LEU A 304 -5.46 -0.74 30.83
N ARG A 305 -5.53 0.53 30.40
CA ARG A 305 -6.40 0.94 29.28
C ARG A 305 -5.88 0.45 27.93
N ILE A 306 -4.57 0.27 27.80
CA ILE A 306 -3.98 -0.25 26.56
C ILE A 306 -4.16 -1.76 26.47
N LYS A 307 -4.21 -2.48 27.60
CA LYS A 307 -4.49 -3.92 27.64
C LYS A 307 -5.85 -4.26 27.03
N SER A 308 -6.94 -3.61 27.46
CA SER A 308 -8.28 -3.87 26.92
C SER A 308 -8.39 -3.51 25.44
N LEU A 309 -7.76 -2.41 25.02
CA LEU A 309 -7.73 -1.99 23.63
C LEU A 309 -6.89 -2.93 22.76
N SER A 310 -5.76 -3.40 23.27
CA SER A 310 -4.90 -4.38 22.60
C SER A 310 -5.65 -5.69 22.38
N LEU A 311 -6.39 -6.17 23.40
CA LEU A 311 -7.24 -7.35 23.26
C LEU A 311 -8.32 -7.16 22.20
N LEU A 312 -9.03 -6.03 22.21
CA LEU A 312 -10.06 -5.73 21.21
C LEU A 312 -9.48 -5.71 19.78
N ILE A 313 -8.40 -4.97 19.56
CA ILE A 313 -7.76 -4.84 18.24
C ILE A 313 -7.20 -6.19 17.78
N SER A 314 -6.53 -6.92 18.67
CA SER A 314 -6.03 -8.28 18.38
C SER A 314 -7.16 -9.21 17.97
N SER A 315 -8.27 -9.20 18.71
CA SER A 315 -9.44 -10.03 18.42
C SER A 315 -10.05 -9.70 17.06
N ILE A 316 -10.13 -8.43 16.67
CA ILE A 316 -10.62 -8.03 15.34
C ILE A 316 -9.74 -8.63 14.24
N PHE A 317 -8.41 -8.50 14.34
CA PHE A 317 -7.50 -9.06 13.33
C PHE A 317 -7.50 -10.59 13.32
N ILE A 318 -7.60 -11.23 14.49
CA ILE A 318 -7.70 -12.69 14.62
C ILE A 318 -8.99 -13.19 13.95
N LEU A 319 -10.14 -12.60 14.28
CA LEU A 319 -11.43 -12.98 13.68
C LEU A 319 -11.44 -12.73 12.17
N ASN A 320 -10.90 -11.60 11.70
CA ASN A 320 -10.76 -11.35 10.27
C ASN A 320 -9.88 -12.39 9.58
N THR A 321 -8.77 -12.77 10.20
CA THR A 321 -7.84 -13.76 9.64
C THR A 321 -8.45 -15.17 9.67
N ILE A 322 -9.20 -15.53 10.72
CA ILE A 322 -9.95 -16.80 10.76
C ILE A 322 -10.98 -16.84 9.64
N PHE A 323 -11.74 -15.75 9.43
CA PHE A 323 -12.70 -15.65 8.34
C PHE A 323 -12.03 -15.81 6.97
N ASP A 324 -10.93 -15.09 6.72
CA ASP A 324 -10.18 -15.17 5.48
C ASP A 324 -9.60 -16.59 5.26
N ALA A 325 -8.99 -17.18 6.29
CA ALA A 325 -8.43 -18.52 6.23
C ALA A 325 -9.50 -19.59 5.99
N ALA A 326 -10.65 -19.51 6.67
CA ALA A 326 -11.77 -20.43 6.48
C ALA A 326 -12.33 -20.35 5.06
N ARG A 327 -12.50 -19.13 4.52
CA ARG A 327 -13.01 -18.92 3.16
C ARG A 327 -12.05 -19.44 2.08
N ASN A 328 -10.75 -19.32 2.31
CA ASN A 328 -9.73 -19.69 1.33
C ASN A 328 -9.05 -21.03 1.64
N PHE A 329 -9.58 -21.80 2.60
CA PHE A 329 -8.98 -23.06 3.06
C PHE A 329 -8.68 -24.04 1.92
N PRO A 330 -9.60 -24.31 0.96
CA PRO A 330 -9.31 -25.24 -0.14
C PRO A 330 -8.10 -24.81 -0.97
N ARG A 331 -7.94 -23.50 -1.21
CA ARG A 331 -6.85 -22.94 -2.02
C ARG A 331 -5.53 -22.88 -1.26
N ILE A 332 -5.59 -22.61 0.05
CA ILE A 332 -4.42 -22.69 0.92
C ILE A 332 -3.89 -24.13 0.89
N LEU A 333 -4.79 -25.12 0.98
CA LEU A 333 -4.44 -26.54 0.89
C LEU A 333 -3.82 -26.89 -0.48
N GLU A 334 -4.46 -26.47 -1.58
CA GLU A 334 -3.97 -26.67 -2.95
C GLU A 334 -2.53 -26.16 -3.12
N ARG A 335 -2.28 -24.91 -2.71
CA ARG A 335 -0.96 -24.28 -2.84
C ARG A 335 0.08 -24.88 -1.89
N LEU A 336 -0.32 -25.44 -0.74
CA LEU A 336 0.60 -26.05 0.23
C LEU A 336 1.03 -27.44 -0.23
N LEU A 337 0.12 -28.19 -0.84
CA LEU A 337 0.35 -29.55 -1.28
C LEU A 337 0.89 -29.64 -2.72
N GLU A 338 0.96 -28.52 -3.45
CA GLU A 338 1.35 -28.47 -4.87
C GLU A 338 0.46 -29.37 -5.75
N ILE A 339 -0.78 -29.63 -5.32
CA ILE A 339 -1.74 -30.44 -6.07
C ILE A 339 -2.48 -29.51 -7.02
N HIS A 340 -2.15 -29.55 -8.30
CA HIS A 340 -2.98 -28.94 -9.35
C HIS A 340 -4.10 -29.92 -9.71
N PHE A 341 -5.37 -29.53 -9.49
CA PHE A 341 -6.54 -30.28 -9.98
C PHE A 341 -6.92 -29.85 -11.39
#